data_AF-R4MDE0-F1
#
_entry.id   AF-R4MDE0-F1
#
_cell.length_a   1.000
_cell.length_b   1.000
_cell.length_c   1.000
_cell.angle_alpha   90.00
_cell.angle_beta   90.00
_cell.angle_gamma   90.00
#
_symmetry.space_group_name_H-M   'P 1'
#
loop_
_entity.id
_entity.type
_entity.pdbx_description
1 polymer ?
#
loop_
_entity_poly.entity_id
_entity_poly.type
_entity_poly.pdbx_seq_one_letter_code
_entity_poly.pdbx_strand_id
1 'polypeptide(L)'
;MRHDDGSGLIAQRRPVRGEGATRSRGPSGPSNRNVSAADDPRRVALLAVHTSPLAQPGTGDAGGMNVYMLQSALHLARRGIEVEIFTRATASADPRHAWMDTRVLVRNVVAGPFEGLDKYDLPTQLCAFAAGVLRAEAVHEPGYYDIVHSHYWLSGQVGWLARDRWAVPLVHTDTRWPP
;
A
#
# COMPACT_ATOMS: atom_id res chain seq x y z
N MET A 1 -9.13 64.32 -49.54
CA MET A 1 -10.53 64.04 -49.14
C MET A 1 -10.49 63.86 -47.63
N ARG A 2 -10.50 64.96 -46.86
CA ARG A 2 -11.65 65.56 -46.15
C ARG A 2 -12.28 64.63 -45.09
N HIS A 3 -12.21 65.08 -43.82
CA HIS A 3 -13.21 64.99 -42.72
C HIS A 3 -13.71 63.58 -42.30
N ASP A 4 -14.03 63.24 -41.05
CA ASP A 4 -14.39 64.02 -39.86
C ASP A 4 -14.35 63.13 -38.58
N ASP A 5 -14.33 63.82 -37.44
CA ASP A 5 -14.40 63.33 -36.06
C ASP A 5 -15.83 62.92 -35.61
N GLY A 6 -15.93 62.19 -34.49
CA GLY A 6 -17.19 62.02 -33.72
C GLY A 6 -17.12 60.86 -32.71
N SER A 7 -16.60 61.07 -31.50
CA SER A 7 -17.33 61.49 -30.29
C SER A 7 -18.46 60.53 -29.84
N GLY A 8 -18.23 59.81 -28.74
CA GLY A 8 -19.24 59.04 -28.00
C GLY A 8 -18.92 59.04 -26.50
N LEU A 9 -19.83 59.57 -25.72
CA LEU A 9 -19.72 60.01 -24.32
C LEU A 9 -19.88 58.87 -23.29
N ILE A 10 -19.03 58.92 -22.26
CA ILE A 10 -19.15 58.56 -20.83
C ILE A 10 -20.43 57.82 -20.34
N ALA A 11 -20.23 56.73 -19.60
CA ALA A 11 -21.04 56.40 -18.42
C ALA A 11 -20.21 55.62 -17.37
N GLN A 12 -19.77 56.31 -16.32
CA GLN A 12 -19.21 55.71 -15.12
C GLN A 12 -20.31 54.93 -14.37
N ARG A 13 -20.06 53.64 -14.06
CA ARG A 13 -20.91 52.85 -13.16
C ARG A 13 -20.26 52.73 -11.78
N ARG A 14 -21.01 53.14 -10.76
CA ARG A 14 -20.70 53.10 -9.31
C ARG A 14 -20.42 51.66 -8.82
N PRO A 15 -19.65 51.49 -7.73
CA PRO A 15 -19.40 50.19 -7.14
C PRO A 15 -20.63 49.72 -6.36
N VAL A 16 -21.06 48.47 -6.60
CA VAL A 16 -22.06 47.78 -5.78
C VAL A 16 -21.33 47.16 -4.59
N ARG A 17 -21.75 47.53 -3.37
CA ARG A 17 -21.32 46.92 -2.11
C ARG A 17 -22.38 45.90 -1.68
N GLY A 18 -21.94 44.70 -1.31
CA GLY A 18 -22.75 43.63 -0.72
C GLY A 18 -22.26 42.27 -1.24
N GLU A 19 -22.17 41.18 -0.49
CA GLU A 19 -22.48 40.82 0.88
C GLU A 19 -21.68 39.53 1.18
N GLY A 20 -21.55 39.15 2.45
CA GLY A 20 -20.62 38.14 2.94
C GLY A 20 -20.68 36.77 2.23
N ALA A 21 -19.53 36.35 1.71
CA ALA A 21 -19.30 34.96 1.32
C ALA A 21 -18.88 34.15 2.57
N THR A 22 -19.82 33.35 3.07
CA THR A 22 -19.56 32.22 3.96
C THR A 22 -18.47 31.34 3.35
N ARG A 23 -17.30 31.26 4.02
CA ARG A 23 -16.22 30.34 3.66
C ARG A 23 -16.73 28.90 3.83
N SER A 24 -17.10 28.24 2.74
CA SER A 24 -17.28 26.79 2.71
C SER A 24 -15.93 26.13 3.02
N ARG A 25 -15.85 25.40 4.13
CA ARG A 25 -14.71 24.53 4.45
C ARG A 25 -14.56 23.52 3.32
N GLY A 26 -13.45 23.57 2.60
CA GLY A 26 -13.05 22.49 1.69
C GLY A 26 -12.87 21.17 2.43
N PRO A 27 -12.86 20.03 1.73
CA PRO A 27 -12.71 18.73 2.36
C PRO A 27 -11.39 18.72 3.12
N SER A 28 -11.46 18.40 4.41
CA SER A 28 -10.30 18.18 5.27
C SER A 28 -9.40 17.12 4.60
N GLY A 29 -8.16 17.50 4.31
CA GLY A 29 -7.12 16.55 3.91
C GLY A 29 -6.97 15.44 4.96
N PRO A 30 -6.31 14.32 4.61
CA PRO A 30 -6.21 13.17 5.49
C PRO A 30 -5.69 13.61 6.86
N SER A 31 -6.49 13.35 7.90
CA SER A 31 -6.12 13.66 9.27
C SER A 31 -4.86 12.86 9.57
N ASN A 32 -3.74 13.56 9.71
CA ASN A 32 -2.48 12.98 10.13
C ASN A 32 -2.68 12.48 11.56
N ARG A 33 -3.10 11.23 11.73
CA ARG A 33 -3.12 10.58 13.04
C ARG A 33 -1.65 10.50 13.44
N ASN A 34 -1.24 11.41 14.31
CA ASN A 34 -0.02 11.26 15.07
C ASN A 34 -0.14 9.92 15.78
N VAL A 35 0.47 8.88 15.23
CA VAL A 35 0.75 7.65 15.96
C VAL A 35 1.70 8.08 17.05
N SER A 36 1.16 8.36 18.24
CA SER A 36 1.99 8.45 19.43
C SER A 36 2.72 7.12 19.54
N ALA A 37 3.97 7.14 19.99
CA ALA A 37 4.74 5.91 20.24
C ALA A 37 4.13 5.01 21.35
N ALA A 38 2.87 5.24 21.73
CA ALA A 38 2.19 4.67 22.89
C ALA A 38 0.99 3.78 22.55
N ASP A 39 0.50 3.74 21.30
CA ASP A 39 -0.51 2.75 20.88
C ASP A 39 0.16 1.61 20.12
N ASP A 40 0.00 0.38 20.62
CA ASP A 40 0.46 -0.84 19.93
C ASP A 40 -0.20 -0.93 18.54
N PRO A 41 0.56 -1.34 17.49
CA PRO A 41 0.01 -1.44 16.14
C PRO A 41 -1.14 -2.44 16.11
N ARG A 42 -2.26 -2.06 15.49
CA ARG A 42 -3.47 -2.90 15.41
C ARG A 42 -3.49 -3.72 14.14
N ARG A 43 -2.90 -3.22 13.05
CA ARG A 43 -2.84 -3.90 11.76
C ARG A 43 -1.48 -3.78 11.06
N VAL A 44 -0.94 -4.92 10.65
CA VAL A 44 0.35 -5.06 9.95
C VAL A 44 0.11 -5.50 8.50
N ALA A 45 0.70 -4.78 7.56
CA ALA A 45 0.88 -5.26 6.19
C ALA A 45 2.23 -5.97 6.07
N LEU A 46 2.24 -7.30 5.97
CA LEU A 46 3.45 -8.10 5.80
C LEU A 46 3.71 -8.38 4.32
N LEU A 47 4.90 -8.07 3.80
CA LEU A 47 5.23 -8.20 2.38
C LEU A 47 6.25 -9.32 2.14
N ALA A 48 5.89 -10.29 1.30
CA ALA A 48 6.69 -11.46 0.95
C ALA A 48 6.53 -11.80 -0.55
N VAL A 49 7.16 -11.03 -1.44
CA VAL A 49 7.01 -11.22 -2.89
C VAL A 49 7.78 -12.44 -3.43
N HIS A 50 8.86 -12.80 -2.75
CA HIS A 50 9.83 -13.80 -3.23
C HIS A 50 9.38 -15.25 -3.00
N THR A 51 8.43 -15.47 -2.10
CA THR A 51 7.91 -16.80 -1.77
C THR A 51 6.57 -16.67 -1.06
N SER A 52 5.72 -17.68 -1.21
CA SER A 52 4.46 -17.76 -0.48
C SER A 52 4.68 -18.32 0.92
N PRO A 53 4.13 -17.71 1.99
CA PRO A 53 4.14 -18.32 3.33
C PRO A 53 3.35 -19.62 3.40
N LEU A 54 2.53 -19.91 2.38
CA LEU A 54 1.74 -21.14 2.26
C LEU A 54 2.44 -22.23 1.45
N ALA A 55 3.58 -21.93 0.83
CA ALA A 55 4.34 -22.94 0.11
C ALA A 55 4.93 -23.96 1.09
N GLN A 56 4.70 -25.24 0.78
CA GLN A 56 5.07 -26.37 1.64
C GLN A 56 6.58 -26.41 1.90
N PRO A 57 7.03 -26.31 3.16
CA PRO A 57 8.45 -26.41 3.50
C PRO A 57 9.05 -27.71 2.97
N GLY A 58 10.24 -27.63 2.37
CA GLY A 58 10.94 -28.77 1.78
C GLY A 58 10.61 -29.02 0.30
N THR A 59 9.85 -28.14 -0.35
CA THR A 59 9.60 -28.18 -1.81
C THR A 59 10.12 -26.92 -2.50
N GLY A 60 10.92 -27.06 -3.57
CA GLY A 60 11.50 -25.91 -4.28
C GLY A 60 12.30 -24.97 -3.35
N ASP A 61 12.05 -23.66 -3.45
CA ASP A 61 12.64 -22.63 -2.59
C ASP A 61 11.88 -22.44 -1.25
N ALA A 62 10.87 -23.28 -0.95
CA ALA A 62 10.13 -23.17 0.31
C ALA A 62 10.93 -23.75 1.48
N GLY A 63 11.38 -22.88 2.38
CA GLY A 63 12.22 -23.25 3.52
C GLY A 63 11.81 -22.59 4.84
N GLY A 64 12.79 -22.40 5.72
CA GLY A 64 12.57 -21.81 7.06
C GLY A 64 11.95 -20.41 7.03
N MET A 65 12.14 -19.65 5.93
CA MET A 65 11.58 -18.32 5.81
C MET A 65 10.06 -18.31 5.69
N ASN A 66 9.48 -19.26 4.95
CA ASN A 66 8.03 -19.38 4.79
C ASN A 66 7.37 -19.66 6.14
N VAL A 67 7.96 -20.62 6.87
CA VAL A 67 7.54 -20.97 8.23
C VAL A 67 7.69 -19.77 9.16
N TYR A 68 8.84 -19.08 9.12
CA TYR A 68 9.09 -17.90 9.95
C TYR A 68 8.05 -16.80 9.71
N MET A 69 7.76 -16.44 8.45
CA MET A 69 6.79 -15.38 8.14
C MET A 69 5.39 -15.75 8.64
N LEU A 70 4.94 -16.98 8.39
CA LEU A 70 3.63 -17.44 8.85
C LEU A 70 3.57 -17.49 10.39
N GLN A 71 4.59 -18.02 11.05
CA GLN A 71 4.62 -18.11 12.52
C GLN A 71 4.72 -16.73 13.19
N SER A 72 5.44 -15.78 12.58
CA SER A 72 5.48 -14.39 13.03
C SER A 72 4.09 -13.74 12.93
N ALA A 73 3.40 -13.90 11.81
CA ALA A 73 2.03 -13.40 11.64
C ALA A 73 1.05 -14.00 12.65
N LEU A 74 1.11 -15.33 12.87
CA LEU A 74 0.28 -16.01 13.87
C LEU A 74 0.60 -15.56 15.30
N HIS A 75 1.86 -15.28 15.63
CA HIS A 75 2.24 -14.74 16.93
C HIS A 75 1.70 -13.33 17.16
N LEU A 76 1.71 -12.47 16.13
CA LEU A 76 1.10 -11.14 16.18
C LEU A 76 -0.42 -11.24 16.35
N ALA A 77 -1.08 -12.15 15.63
CA ALA A 77 -2.50 -12.43 15.79
C ALA A 77 -2.88 -12.85 17.22
N ARG A 78 -2.07 -13.68 17.87
CA ARG A 78 -2.27 -14.05 19.28
C ARG A 78 -2.17 -12.86 20.25
N ARG A 79 -1.53 -11.77 19.85
CA ARG A 79 -1.47 -10.50 20.61
C ARG A 79 -2.61 -9.55 20.24
N GLY A 80 -3.56 -9.98 19.42
CA GLY A 80 -4.70 -9.17 18.98
C GLY A 80 -4.44 -8.33 17.72
N ILE A 81 -3.27 -8.47 17.10
CA ILE A 81 -2.86 -7.69 15.93
C ILE A 81 -3.34 -8.36 14.65
N GLU A 82 -3.99 -7.62 13.77
CA GLU A 82 -4.42 -8.12 12.46
C GLU A 82 -3.25 -8.11 11.49
N VAL A 83 -3.02 -9.21 10.79
CA VAL A 83 -1.91 -9.33 9.83
C VAL A 83 -2.45 -9.69 8.46
N GLU A 84 -2.13 -8.87 7.47
CA GLU A 84 -2.36 -9.19 6.07
C GLU A 84 -1.03 -9.43 5.37
N ILE A 85 -0.81 -10.66 4.94
CA ILE A 85 0.40 -11.07 4.23
C ILE A 85 0.14 -10.95 2.73
N PHE A 86 0.93 -10.13 2.06
CA PHE A 86 0.94 -10.00 0.62
C PHE A 86 2.04 -10.87 0.02
N THR A 87 1.66 -11.77 -0.87
CA THR A 87 2.59 -12.62 -1.61
C THR A 87 2.18 -12.72 -3.08
N ARG A 88 3.12 -13.11 -3.94
CA ARG A 88 2.86 -13.27 -5.37
C ARG A 88 2.05 -14.54 -5.59
N ALA A 89 1.00 -14.46 -6.40
CA ALA A 89 0.29 -15.65 -6.87
C ALA A 89 1.21 -16.47 -7.80
N THR A 90 1.31 -17.77 -7.56
CA THR A 90 2.18 -18.69 -8.32
C THR A 90 1.39 -19.64 -9.22
N ALA A 91 0.07 -19.75 -9.01
CA ALA A 91 -0.84 -20.48 -9.87
C ALA A 91 -2.13 -19.69 -10.07
N SER A 92 -2.78 -19.88 -11.22
CA SER A 92 -4.11 -19.30 -11.49
C SER A 92 -5.20 -19.84 -10.55
N ALA A 93 -4.98 -21.04 -10.01
CA ALA A 93 -5.84 -21.69 -9.05
C ALA A 93 -5.62 -21.21 -7.61
N ASP A 94 -4.56 -20.43 -7.33
CA ASP A 94 -4.32 -19.89 -5.99
C ASP A 94 -5.50 -18.99 -5.59
N PRO A 95 -6.11 -19.20 -4.43
CA PRO A 95 -7.20 -18.34 -3.99
C PRO A 95 -6.66 -16.91 -3.80
N ARG A 96 -7.42 -15.90 -4.23
CA ARG A 96 -7.01 -14.49 -4.03
C ARG A 96 -6.77 -14.16 -2.55
N HIS A 97 -7.49 -14.85 -1.67
CA HIS A 97 -7.50 -14.68 -0.23
C HIS A 97 -7.52 -16.03 0.46
N ALA A 98 -6.66 -16.23 1.45
CA ALA A 98 -6.65 -17.43 2.28
C ALA A 98 -6.46 -17.05 3.75
N TRP A 99 -7.42 -17.42 4.60
CA TRP A 99 -7.34 -17.17 6.05
C TRP A 99 -6.54 -18.27 6.74
N MET A 100 -5.53 -17.88 7.52
CA MET A 100 -4.68 -18.79 8.31
C MET A 100 -5.07 -18.80 9.78
N ASP A 101 -5.79 -17.77 10.22
CA ASP A 101 -6.43 -17.63 11.52
C ASP A 101 -7.54 -16.57 11.37
N THR A 102 -8.36 -16.34 12.39
CA THR A 102 -9.31 -15.22 12.47
C THR A 102 -8.71 -13.83 12.20
N ARG A 103 -7.40 -13.65 12.45
CA ARG A 103 -6.70 -12.36 12.28
C ARG A 103 -5.55 -12.39 11.25
N VAL A 104 -5.33 -13.51 10.57
CA VAL A 104 -4.25 -13.65 9.58
C VAL A 104 -4.82 -13.95 8.21
N LEU A 105 -4.68 -13.00 7.30
CA LEU A 105 -5.11 -13.10 5.91
C LEU A 105 -3.89 -13.16 4.99
N VAL A 106 -3.81 -14.16 4.13
CA VAL A 106 -2.87 -14.18 3.00
C VAL A 106 -3.59 -13.70 1.75
N ARG A 107 -3.03 -12.69 1.10
CA ARG A 107 -3.49 -12.17 -0.19
C ARG A 107 -2.49 -12.54 -1.28
N ASN A 108 -2.95 -13.35 -2.23
CA ASN A 108 -2.20 -13.69 -3.44
C ASN A 108 -2.40 -12.59 -4.49
N VAL A 109 -1.33 -11.83 -4.73
CA VAL A 109 -1.30 -10.73 -5.70
C VAL A 109 -0.84 -11.28 -7.04
N VAL A 110 -1.69 -11.12 -8.06
CA VAL A 110 -1.32 -11.44 -9.45
C VAL A 110 -0.29 -10.40 -9.92
N ALA A 111 0.96 -10.83 -10.08
CA ALA A 111 2.05 -10.02 -10.58
C ALA A 111 2.94 -10.89 -11.48
N GLY A 112 2.90 -10.62 -12.77
CA GLY A 112 3.59 -11.43 -13.79
C GLY A 112 2.90 -12.75 -14.12
N PRO A 113 3.54 -13.59 -14.95
CA PRO A 113 3.08 -14.95 -15.20
C PRO A 113 3.10 -15.78 -13.93
N PHE A 114 2.18 -16.75 -13.82
CA PHE A 114 2.08 -17.64 -12.66
C PHE A 114 3.33 -18.52 -12.53
N GLU A 115 3.73 -19.14 -13.63
CA GLU A 115 4.86 -20.08 -13.74
C GLU A 115 6.01 -19.49 -14.57
N GLY A 116 7.16 -20.15 -14.54
CA GLY A 116 8.30 -19.83 -15.40
C GLY A 116 9.08 -18.57 -14.99
N LEU A 117 8.92 -18.10 -13.75
CA LEU A 117 9.76 -17.08 -13.16
C LEU A 117 10.69 -17.72 -12.15
N ASP A 118 11.99 -17.53 -12.33
CA ASP A 118 12.97 -17.84 -11.31
C ASP A 118 13.23 -16.63 -10.39
N LYS A 119 14.13 -16.80 -9.41
CA LYS A 119 14.48 -15.76 -8.43
C LYS A 119 15.05 -14.48 -9.06
N TYR A 120 15.71 -14.59 -10.21
CA TYR A 120 16.31 -13.48 -10.95
C TYR A 120 15.30 -12.75 -11.84
N ASP A 121 14.19 -13.39 -12.17
CA ASP A 121 13.10 -12.77 -12.94
C ASP A 121 12.13 -11.96 -12.06
N LEU A 122 11.98 -12.31 -10.78
CA LEU A 122 11.09 -11.63 -9.84
C LEU A 122 11.23 -10.09 -9.77
N PRO A 123 12.43 -9.47 -9.87
CA PRO A 123 12.56 -8.01 -9.91
C PRO A 123 11.70 -7.35 -10.98
N THR A 124 11.49 -8.02 -12.12
CA THR A 124 10.68 -7.49 -13.24
C THR A 124 9.19 -7.37 -12.88
N GLN A 125 8.75 -8.00 -11.80
CA GLN A 125 7.35 -8.05 -11.38
C GLN A 125 7.02 -7.08 -10.23
N LEU A 126 8.01 -6.36 -9.69
CA LEU A 126 7.82 -5.49 -8.53
C LEU A 126 6.78 -4.39 -8.75
N CYS A 127 6.72 -3.78 -9.94
CA CYS A 127 5.73 -2.76 -10.24
C CYS A 127 4.29 -3.31 -10.19
N ALA A 128 4.06 -4.47 -10.79
CA ALA A 128 2.75 -5.12 -10.78
C ALA A 128 2.36 -5.55 -9.36
N PHE A 129 3.30 -6.11 -8.62
CA PHE A 129 3.09 -6.51 -7.23
C PHE A 129 2.76 -5.31 -6.34
N ALA A 130 3.55 -4.23 -6.43
CA ALA A 130 3.32 -3.00 -5.69
C ALA A 130 1.95 -2.39 -5.98
N ALA A 131 1.52 -2.36 -7.25
CA ALA A 131 0.19 -1.88 -7.61
C ALA A 131 -0.92 -2.71 -6.95
N GLY A 132 -0.74 -4.04 -6.85
CA GLY A 132 -1.65 -4.93 -6.15
C GLY A 132 -1.70 -4.68 -4.63
N VAL A 133 -0.54 -4.45 -4.00
CA VAL A 133 -0.43 -4.10 -2.58
C VAL A 133 -1.14 -2.77 -2.29
N LEU A 134 -0.83 -1.72 -3.05
CA LEU A 134 -1.42 -0.39 -2.86
C LEU A 134 -2.94 -0.38 -3.09
N ARG A 135 -3.45 -1.23 -3.99
CA ARG A 135 -4.88 -1.38 -4.22
C ARG A 135 -5.62 -1.95 -3.01
N ALA A 136 -4.96 -2.74 -2.16
CA ALA A 136 -5.61 -3.32 -0.99
C ALA A 136 -5.97 -2.28 0.07
N GLU A 137 -5.14 -1.25 0.29
CA GLU A 137 -5.51 -0.14 1.18
C GLU A 137 -6.56 0.77 0.54
N ALA A 138 -6.54 0.94 -0.79
CA ALA A 138 -7.41 1.87 -1.51
C ALA A 138 -8.92 1.55 -1.41
N VAL A 139 -9.31 0.36 -0.93
CA VAL A 139 -10.71 0.00 -0.67
C VAL A 139 -11.12 0.23 0.80
N HIS A 140 -10.22 0.80 1.60
CA HIS A 140 -10.42 1.12 3.00
C HIS A 140 -10.21 2.62 3.25
N GLU A 141 -10.64 3.08 4.42
CA GLU A 141 -10.35 4.44 4.87
C GLU A 141 -8.83 4.62 5.10
N PRO A 142 -8.28 5.83 4.88
CA PRO A 142 -6.87 6.11 5.11
C PRO A 142 -6.39 5.72 6.52
N GLY A 143 -5.19 5.14 6.58
CA GLY A 143 -4.63 4.61 7.83
C GLY A 143 -5.22 3.27 8.23
N TYR A 144 -5.56 2.43 7.23
CA TYR A 144 -6.00 1.06 7.46
C TYR A 144 -4.89 0.19 8.04
N TYR A 145 -3.68 0.29 7.50
CA TYR A 145 -2.48 -0.35 8.05
C TYR A 145 -1.76 0.63 8.97
N ASP A 146 -1.20 0.13 10.08
CA ASP A 146 -0.41 0.93 11.02
C ASP A 146 1.10 0.78 10.77
N ILE A 147 1.51 -0.32 10.13
CA ILE A 147 2.92 -0.66 9.88
C ILE A 147 3.06 -1.57 8.66
N VAL A 148 4.16 -1.37 7.93
CA VAL A 148 4.60 -2.30 6.88
C VAL A 148 5.77 -3.14 7.41
N HIS A 149 5.67 -4.45 7.30
CA HIS A 149 6.75 -5.38 7.63
C HIS A 149 7.18 -6.11 6.36
N SER A 150 8.38 -5.86 5.87
CA SER A 150 8.88 -6.48 4.63
C SER A 150 9.95 -7.54 4.91
N HIS A 151 9.90 -8.64 4.18
CA HIS A 151 10.89 -9.71 4.23
C HIS A 151 11.58 -9.87 2.87
N TYR A 152 12.92 -9.98 2.89
CA TYR A 152 13.78 -10.05 1.69
C TYR A 152 13.84 -8.73 0.89
N TRP A 153 14.97 -8.49 0.22
CA TRP A 153 15.27 -7.20 -0.43
C TRP A 153 14.23 -6.78 -1.48
N LEU A 154 13.65 -7.73 -2.22
CA LEU A 154 12.58 -7.45 -3.19
C LEU A 154 11.34 -6.84 -2.53
N SER A 155 10.89 -7.45 -1.43
CA SER A 155 9.75 -6.92 -0.68
C SER A 155 10.11 -5.63 0.04
N GLY A 156 11.39 -5.40 0.35
CA GLY A 156 11.89 -4.14 0.90
C GLY A 156 11.65 -2.96 -0.03
N GLN A 157 11.86 -3.12 -1.34
CA GLN A 157 11.57 -2.07 -2.33
C GLN A 157 10.08 -1.71 -2.38
N VAL A 158 9.23 -2.73 -2.35
CA VAL A 158 7.77 -2.54 -2.32
C VAL A 158 7.34 -1.91 -0.98
N GLY A 159 7.95 -2.35 0.12
CA GLY A 159 7.68 -1.83 1.46
C GLY A 159 8.07 -0.37 1.61
N TRP A 160 9.16 0.06 0.99
CA TRP A 160 9.56 1.48 0.94
C TRP A 160 8.51 2.34 0.22
N LEU A 161 7.99 1.87 -0.92
CA LEU A 161 6.92 2.57 -1.62
C LEU A 161 5.61 2.61 -0.81
N ALA A 162 5.23 1.49 -0.20
CA ALA A 162 4.02 1.39 0.61
C ALA A 162 4.10 2.29 1.85
N ARG A 163 5.26 2.32 2.52
CA ARG A 163 5.58 3.22 3.64
C ARG A 163 5.30 4.68 3.28
N ASP A 164 5.86 5.13 2.17
CA ASP A 164 5.74 6.53 1.73
C ASP A 164 4.29 6.85 1.31
N ARG A 165 3.60 5.91 0.65
CA ARG A 165 2.20 6.12 0.21
C ARG A 165 1.20 6.08 1.36
N TRP A 166 1.42 5.26 2.38
CA TRP A 166 0.50 5.11 3.52
C TRP A 166 0.91 5.96 4.73
N ALA A 167 2.09 6.58 4.70
CA ALA A 167 2.64 7.40 5.79
C ALA A 167 2.77 6.64 7.13
N VAL A 168 3.22 5.39 7.07
CA VAL A 168 3.38 4.48 8.23
C VAL A 168 4.84 4.05 8.40
N PRO A 169 5.28 3.52 9.55
CA PRO A 169 6.61 2.95 9.70
C PRO A 169 6.84 1.70 8.84
N LEU A 170 8.10 1.49 8.44
CA LEU A 170 8.57 0.27 7.77
C LEU A 170 9.54 -0.48 8.69
N VAL A 171 9.23 -1.73 8.98
CA VAL A 171 10.16 -2.71 9.54
C VAL A 171 10.64 -3.59 8.39
N HIS A 172 11.95 -3.69 8.23
CA HIS A 172 12.55 -4.55 7.21
C HIS A 172 13.34 -5.66 7.89
N THR A 173 13.03 -6.91 7.55
CA THR A 173 13.81 -8.07 7.95
C THR A 173 14.55 -8.56 6.73
N ASP A 174 15.85 -8.24 6.68
CA ASP A 174 16.73 -8.80 5.66
C ASP A 174 16.98 -10.27 5.97
N THR A 175 16.69 -11.11 4.99
CA THR A 175 16.93 -12.54 5.03
C THR A 175 17.81 -12.87 3.85
N ARG A 176 19.11 -13.01 4.11
CA ARG A 176 20.04 -13.45 3.08
C ARG A 176 19.68 -14.87 2.69
N TRP A 177 19.24 -15.06 1.45
CA TRP A 177 19.21 -16.38 0.84
C TRP A 177 20.67 -16.81 0.59
N PRO A 178 21.08 -18.04 0.93
CA PRO A 178 22.42 -18.52 0.56
C PRO A 178 22.61 -18.42 -0.97
N PRO A 179 23.83 -18.16 -1.46
CA PRO A 179 24.10 -17.94 -2.89
C PRO A 179 23.55 -19.05 -3.79
#